data_AF-A0A7Y5C8J1-F1
#
_entry.id   AF-A0A7Y5C8J1-F1
#
_cell.length_a   1.000
_cell.length_b   1.000
_cell.length_c   1.000
_cell.angle_alpha   90.00
_cell.angle_beta   90.00
_cell.angle_gamma   90.00
#
_symmetry.space_group_name_H-M   'P 1'
#
loop_
_entity.id
_entity.type
_entity.pdbx_description
1 polymer ?
#
loop_
_entity_poly.entity_id
_entity_poly.type
_entity_poly.pdbx_seq_one_letter_code
_entity_poly.pdbx_strand_id
1 'polypeptide(L)'
;MTALLLLVAAVMAGAEASPITATIPDGKQIATFTNEKHPGNRIGYRFHEHTPLIHGEIPKDAASAGIDEKQIADMQAEFEMKPNVLVKTVSIGDAEWVPQAWTFYMAPADDGIDMLWIVETQDAGLNEFYGVQQCFRLGGLSNEAWRRQFAETPAFSEYDLWDIAEKDKTDKTSLTYVLRSGTWEPLPAVRETVGARTPLGVKYDTLRANGDLTSMLNVGPYDARMLSPVDSGIITRVNLEKTWICGIYWEGTSHVTGHHPADCLHSIVNIGGVPAHAKRAIRGKIYWFEGTLDQLLAVWQGERGSLQS
;
A
#
# COMPACT_ATOMS: atom_id res chain seq x y z
N MET A 1 -5.40 26.16 -56.40
CA MET A 1 -5.27 25.98 -54.94
C MET A 1 -5.59 24.53 -54.63
N THR A 2 -4.56 23.71 -54.49
CA THR A 2 -4.68 22.26 -54.28
C THR A 2 -4.48 22.01 -52.79
N ALA A 3 -5.54 21.61 -52.08
CA ALA A 3 -5.48 21.33 -50.66
C ALA A 3 -4.78 19.98 -50.42
N LEU A 4 -3.65 20.03 -49.74
CA LEU A 4 -2.88 18.87 -49.30
C LEU A 4 -3.53 18.35 -48.01
N LEU A 5 -4.25 17.23 -48.09
CA LEU A 5 -4.70 16.50 -46.90
C LEU A 5 -3.48 15.78 -46.29
N LEU A 6 -2.98 16.29 -45.17
CA LEU A 6 -2.06 15.56 -44.31
C LEU A 6 -2.84 14.50 -43.53
N LEU A 7 -2.72 13.24 -43.96
CA LEU A 7 -3.14 12.08 -43.19
C LEU A 7 -2.10 11.85 -42.08
N VAL A 8 -2.39 12.29 -40.86
CA VAL A 8 -1.59 11.91 -39.69
C VAL A 8 -2.03 10.51 -39.29
N ALA A 9 -1.27 9.51 -39.74
CA ALA A 9 -1.37 8.17 -39.20
C ALA A 9 -0.83 8.21 -37.76
N ALA A 10 -1.72 8.29 -36.77
CA ALA A 10 -1.38 7.98 -35.40
C ALA A 10 -1.01 6.50 -35.35
N VAL A 11 0.29 6.20 -35.25
CA VAL A 11 0.76 4.87 -34.88
C VAL A 11 0.27 4.66 -33.46
N MET A 12 -0.83 3.91 -33.31
CA MET A 12 -1.19 3.30 -32.04
C MET A 12 -0.10 2.27 -31.76
N ALA A 13 0.98 2.72 -31.10
CA ALA A 13 1.90 1.81 -30.43
C ALA A 13 1.01 0.99 -29.49
N GLY A 14 0.81 -0.28 -29.82
CA GLY A 14 0.03 -1.18 -28.97
C GLY A 14 0.66 -1.13 -27.59
N ALA A 15 -0.14 -0.82 -26.57
CA ALA A 15 0.34 -0.89 -25.20
C ALA A 15 0.93 -2.30 -25.00
N GLU A 16 2.23 -2.36 -24.70
CA GLU A 16 2.85 -3.64 -24.36
C GLU A 16 2.11 -4.21 -23.16
N ALA A 17 1.91 -5.53 -23.14
CA ALA A 17 1.27 -6.17 -22.00
C ALA A 17 2.17 -5.98 -20.76
N SER A 18 1.56 -5.64 -19.61
CA SER A 18 2.29 -5.53 -18.35
C SER A 18 3.08 -6.81 -18.07
N PRO A 19 4.33 -6.71 -17.59
CA PRO A 19 5.15 -7.87 -17.20
C PRO A 19 4.65 -8.53 -15.90
N ILE A 20 3.66 -7.93 -15.24
CA ILE A 20 3.13 -8.38 -13.96
C ILE A 20 1.84 -9.17 -14.17
N THR A 21 1.79 -10.34 -13.56
CA THR A 21 0.57 -11.15 -13.46
C THR A 21 0.05 -11.09 -12.03
N ALA A 22 -1.26 -10.88 -11.87
CA ALA A 22 -1.94 -10.87 -10.59
C ALA A 22 -2.92 -12.05 -10.47
N THR A 23 -2.99 -12.67 -9.29
CA THR A 23 -3.92 -13.78 -9.00
C THR A 23 -4.48 -13.68 -7.58
N ILE A 24 -5.67 -14.24 -7.35
CA ILE A 24 -6.22 -14.47 -6.01
C ILE A 24 -6.50 -15.96 -5.89
N PRO A 25 -5.73 -16.71 -5.09
CA PRO A 25 -6.03 -18.11 -4.87
C PRO A 25 -7.42 -18.31 -4.27
N ASP A 26 -8.15 -19.32 -4.74
CA ASP A 26 -9.53 -19.57 -4.34
C ASP A 26 -9.72 -19.63 -2.82
N GLY A 27 -10.74 -18.92 -2.34
CA GLY A 27 -11.09 -18.85 -0.92
C GLY A 27 -10.05 -18.14 -0.03
N LYS A 28 -9.02 -17.50 -0.60
CA LYS A 28 -8.02 -16.76 0.17
C LYS A 28 -8.31 -15.26 0.21
N GLN A 29 -7.82 -14.63 1.27
CA GLN A 29 -7.84 -13.17 1.48
C GLN A 29 -6.48 -12.54 1.15
N ILE A 30 -5.84 -13.03 0.10
CA ILE A 30 -4.53 -12.57 -0.35
C ILE A 30 -4.47 -12.57 -1.87
N ALA A 31 -4.01 -11.47 -2.45
CA ALA A 31 -3.56 -11.40 -3.83
C ALA A 31 -2.08 -11.79 -3.90
N THR A 32 -1.68 -12.36 -5.02
CA THR A 32 -0.31 -12.77 -5.28
C THR A 32 0.09 -12.32 -6.67
N PHE A 33 1.30 -11.76 -6.78
CA PHE A 33 1.79 -11.17 -8.02
C PHE A 33 3.18 -11.71 -8.38
N THR A 34 3.41 -11.88 -9.68
CA THR A 34 4.71 -12.27 -10.26
C THR A 34 5.10 -11.29 -11.35
N ASN A 35 6.40 -11.04 -11.53
CA ASN A 35 6.94 -10.16 -12.56
C ASN A 35 7.92 -10.94 -13.43
N GLU A 36 7.64 -11.06 -14.73
CA GLU A 36 8.49 -11.81 -15.66
C GLU A 36 9.88 -11.20 -15.83
N LYS A 37 10.02 -9.88 -15.60
CA LYS A 37 11.30 -9.16 -15.64
C LYS A 37 12.12 -9.35 -14.37
N HIS A 38 11.50 -9.82 -13.27
CA HIS A 38 12.18 -10.13 -12.00
C HIS A 38 11.87 -11.57 -11.55
N PRO A 39 12.31 -12.59 -12.31
CA PRO A 39 11.95 -13.98 -12.06
C PRO A 39 12.43 -14.47 -10.69
N GLY A 40 11.74 -15.49 -10.15
CA GLY A 40 12.07 -16.07 -8.84
C GLY A 40 11.52 -15.27 -7.66
N ASN A 41 10.78 -14.19 -7.90
CA ASN A 41 10.12 -13.41 -6.86
C ASN A 41 8.60 -13.42 -7.06
N ARG A 42 7.87 -13.49 -5.95
CA ARG A 42 6.41 -13.46 -5.87
C ARG A 42 5.98 -12.63 -4.66
N ILE A 43 5.36 -11.48 -4.88
CA ILE A 43 4.89 -10.61 -3.80
C ILE A 43 3.45 -10.97 -3.41
N GLY A 44 3.09 -10.75 -2.14
CA GLY A 44 1.73 -11.00 -1.65
C GLY A 44 1.09 -9.75 -1.07
N TYR A 45 -0.24 -9.61 -1.20
CA TYR A 45 -1.00 -8.50 -0.63
C TYR A 45 -2.25 -9.00 0.08
N ARG A 46 -2.36 -8.80 1.38
CA ARG A 46 -3.50 -9.24 2.20
C ARG A 46 -4.49 -8.09 2.38
N PHE A 47 -5.74 -8.32 1.97
CA PHE A 47 -6.82 -7.31 1.90
C PHE A 47 -7.35 -6.83 3.26
N HIS A 48 -7.30 -7.71 4.26
CA HIS A 48 -7.92 -7.47 5.56
C HIS A 48 -7.06 -8.09 6.65
N GLU A 49 -6.67 -7.27 7.62
CA GLU A 49 -5.88 -7.70 8.77
C GLU A 49 -6.14 -6.79 9.98
N HIS A 50 -6.41 -7.41 11.13
CA HIS A 50 -6.49 -6.81 12.47
C HIS A 50 -7.52 -5.72 12.69
N THR A 51 -7.95 -5.55 13.93
CA THR A 51 -8.90 -4.53 14.39
C THR A 51 -8.45 -3.11 13.99
N PRO A 52 -9.38 -2.24 13.55
CA PRO A 52 -9.04 -0.90 13.10
C PRO A 52 -8.71 0.04 14.27
N LEU A 53 -7.93 1.08 13.98
CA LEU A 53 -7.73 2.20 14.89
C LEU A 53 -8.83 3.24 14.68
N ILE A 54 -9.66 3.48 15.70
CA ILE A 54 -10.85 4.33 15.58
C ILE A 54 -10.69 5.61 16.41
N HIS A 55 -10.97 6.78 15.81
CA HIS A 55 -11.03 8.06 16.51
C HIS A 55 -11.91 9.08 15.77
N GLY A 56 -12.50 10.03 16.51
CA GLY A 56 -13.34 11.12 15.96
C GLY A 56 -14.82 10.74 15.83
N GLU A 57 -15.61 11.62 15.23
CA GLU A 57 -17.06 11.42 15.03
C GLU A 57 -17.36 10.78 13.67
N ILE A 58 -18.56 10.25 13.50
CA ILE A 58 -19.06 9.81 12.18
C ILE A 58 -19.69 11.03 11.50
N PRO A 59 -19.31 11.36 10.24
CA PRO A 59 -19.95 12.44 9.51
C PRO A 59 -21.46 12.24 9.36
N LYS A 60 -22.21 13.35 9.26
CA LYS A 60 -23.67 13.29 9.17
C LYS A 60 -24.16 12.86 7.78
N ASP A 61 -23.47 13.32 6.75
CA ASP A 61 -23.85 13.11 5.34
C ASP A 61 -22.62 13.20 4.42
N ALA A 62 -22.79 12.73 3.17
CA ALA A 62 -21.71 12.61 2.20
C ALA A 62 -21.09 13.98 1.85
N ALA A 63 -21.90 15.03 1.77
CA ALA A 63 -21.44 16.38 1.45
C ALA A 63 -20.51 16.93 2.55
N SER A 64 -20.89 16.77 3.83
CA SER A 64 -20.05 17.16 4.97
C SER A 64 -18.75 16.35 5.07
N ALA A 65 -18.75 15.13 4.54
CA ALA A 65 -17.60 14.25 4.46
C ALA A 65 -16.70 14.52 3.24
N GLY A 66 -17.06 15.46 2.37
CA GLY A 66 -16.33 15.76 1.13
C GLY A 66 -16.36 14.60 0.13
N ILE A 67 -17.40 13.77 0.15
CA ILE A 67 -17.55 12.61 -0.74
C ILE A 67 -18.24 13.05 -2.02
N ASP A 68 -17.55 12.89 -3.16
CA ASP A 68 -18.12 13.05 -4.50
C ASP A 68 -18.42 11.66 -5.10
N GLU A 69 -19.69 11.27 -5.09
CA GLU A 69 -20.14 9.97 -5.61
C GLU A 69 -19.89 9.82 -7.11
N LYS A 70 -19.96 10.92 -7.87
CA LYS A 70 -19.70 10.88 -9.32
C LYS A 70 -18.22 10.60 -9.56
N GLN A 71 -17.33 11.27 -8.82
CA GLN A 71 -15.90 11.03 -8.92
C GLN A 71 -15.55 9.57 -8.56
N ILE A 72 -16.17 9.01 -7.52
CA ILE A 72 -15.99 7.60 -7.14
C ILE A 72 -16.44 6.66 -8.26
N ALA A 73 -17.60 6.92 -8.87
CA ALA A 73 -18.10 6.13 -10.00
C ALA A 73 -17.19 6.22 -11.23
N ASP A 74 -16.68 7.42 -11.54
CA ASP A 74 -15.74 7.64 -12.64
C ASP A 74 -14.43 6.87 -12.41
N MET A 75 -13.89 6.89 -11.18
CA MET A 75 -12.71 6.12 -10.80
C MET A 75 -12.94 4.61 -10.90
N GLN A 76 -14.10 4.13 -10.44
CA GLN A 76 -14.46 2.73 -10.55
C GLN A 76 -14.52 2.29 -12.01
N ALA A 77 -15.20 3.06 -12.86
CA ALA A 77 -15.30 2.78 -14.29
C ALA A 77 -13.91 2.80 -14.98
N GLU A 78 -13.03 3.72 -14.60
CA GLU A 78 -11.64 3.77 -15.07
C GLU A 78 -10.92 2.42 -14.81
N PHE A 79 -11.01 1.91 -13.58
CA PHE A 79 -10.37 0.65 -13.21
C PHE A 79 -11.02 -0.58 -13.85
N GLU A 80 -12.35 -0.60 -13.96
CA GLU A 80 -13.09 -1.69 -14.64
C GLU A 80 -12.70 -1.83 -16.12
N MET A 81 -12.27 -0.73 -16.76
CA MET A 81 -11.79 -0.74 -18.15
C MET A 81 -10.32 -1.13 -18.29
N LYS A 82 -9.53 -1.21 -17.21
CA LYS A 82 -8.11 -1.56 -17.29
C LYS A 82 -7.93 -3.03 -17.69
N PRO A 83 -7.00 -3.34 -18.61
CA PRO A 83 -6.74 -4.72 -19.02
C PRO A 83 -6.26 -5.55 -17.84
N ASN A 84 -6.74 -6.79 -17.74
CA ASN A 84 -6.35 -7.75 -16.71
C ASN A 84 -6.58 -7.28 -15.27
N VAL A 85 -7.47 -6.31 -15.05
CA VAL A 85 -7.83 -5.85 -13.70
C VAL A 85 -8.40 -7.02 -12.89
N LEU A 86 -7.83 -7.21 -11.72
CA LEU A 86 -8.25 -8.21 -10.75
C LEU A 86 -9.15 -7.54 -9.72
N VAL A 87 -10.36 -8.08 -9.52
CA VAL A 87 -11.36 -7.51 -8.62
C VAL A 87 -11.63 -8.45 -7.45
N LYS A 88 -11.63 -7.92 -6.22
CA LYS A 88 -11.95 -8.66 -5.00
C LYS A 88 -12.92 -7.89 -4.14
N THR A 89 -14.08 -8.49 -3.87
CA THR A 89 -15.00 -7.99 -2.84
C THR A 89 -14.84 -8.80 -1.54
N VAL A 90 -14.85 -8.09 -0.41
CA VAL A 90 -14.78 -8.62 0.95
C VAL A 90 -15.89 -8.00 1.77
N SER A 91 -16.73 -8.83 2.40
CA SER A 91 -17.68 -8.38 3.41
C SER A 91 -16.99 -8.31 4.77
N ILE A 92 -17.14 -7.19 5.46
CA ILE A 92 -16.58 -6.91 6.79
C ILE A 92 -17.75 -6.72 7.76
N GLY A 93 -17.66 -7.23 8.99
CA GLY A 93 -18.74 -7.08 9.97
C GLY A 93 -18.76 -8.13 11.07
N ASP A 94 -17.61 -8.57 11.56
CA ASP A 94 -17.54 -9.35 12.80
C ASP A 94 -17.61 -8.43 14.04
N ALA A 95 -17.48 -8.98 15.25
CA ALA A 95 -17.78 -8.29 16.51
C ALA A 95 -16.97 -6.99 16.75
N GLU A 96 -15.82 -6.83 16.12
CA GLU A 96 -14.94 -5.66 16.32
C GLU A 96 -15.03 -4.64 15.18
N TRP A 97 -15.80 -4.95 14.13
CA TRP A 97 -15.90 -4.13 12.94
C TRP A 97 -17.31 -3.62 12.71
N VAL A 98 -17.37 -2.39 12.18
CA VAL A 98 -18.62 -1.87 11.62
C VAL A 98 -18.89 -2.61 10.31
N PRO A 99 -20.13 -3.08 10.05
CA PRO A 99 -20.48 -3.74 8.80
C PRO A 99 -20.18 -2.87 7.56
N GLN A 100 -19.37 -3.41 6.65
CA GLN A 100 -18.89 -2.73 5.44
C GLN A 100 -18.75 -3.73 4.29
N ALA A 101 -18.69 -3.21 3.07
CA ALA A 101 -18.22 -3.96 1.90
C ALA A 101 -17.00 -3.26 1.32
N TRP A 102 -15.93 -4.03 1.08
CA TRP A 102 -14.71 -3.53 0.46
C TRP A 102 -14.55 -4.15 -0.92
N THR A 103 -14.29 -3.34 -1.93
CA THR A 103 -13.96 -3.80 -3.27
C THR A 103 -12.59 -3.27 -3.68
N PHE A 104 -11.66 -4.19 -3.92
CA PHE A 104 -10.32 -3.89 -4.41
C PHE A 104 -10.24 -4.15 -5.91
N TYR A 105 -9.73 -3.18 -6.64
CA TYR A 105 -9.29 -3.32 -8.02
C TYR A 105 -7.76 -3.27 -8.03
N MET A 106 -7.13 -4.24 -8.69
CA MET A 106 -5.68 -4.32 -8.84
C MET A 106 -5.38 -4.52 -10.32
N ALA A 107 -4.87 -3.47 -10.96
CA ALA A 107 -4.57 -3.48 -12.38
C ALA A 107 -3.05 -3.53 -12.59
N PRO A 108 -2.51 -4.64 -13.14
CA PRO A 108 -1.10 -4.70 -13.50
C PRO A 108 -0.71 -3.60 -14.48
N ALA A 109 0.43 -2.95 -14.22
CA ALA A 109 1.04 -1.90 -15.02
C ALA A 109 2.52 -2.25 -15.28
N ASP A 110 3.23 -1.46 -16.08
CA ASP A 110 4.64 -1.72 -16.42
C ASP A 110 5.58 -1.57 -15.22
N ASP A 111 5.25 -0.66 -14.32
CA ASP A 111 6.04 -0.28 -13.15
C ASP A 111 5.47 -0.83 -11.83
N GLY A 112 4.45 -1.69 -11.88
CA GLY A 112 3.80 -2.20 -10.68
C GLY A 112 2.34 -2.59 -10.86
N ILE A 113 1.54 -2.28 -9.85
CA ILE A 113 0.10 -2.57 -9.79
C ILE A 113 -0.62 -1.30 -9.33
N ASP A 114 -1.40 -0.71 -10.22
CA ASP A 114 -2.33 0.36 -9.86
C ASP A 114 -3.46 -0.25 -9.01
N MET A 115 -3.85 0.42 -7.93
CA MET A 115 -4.87 -0.09 -7.02
C MET A 115 -5.96 0.94 -6.74
N LEU A 116 -7.19 0.45 -6.62
CA LEU A 116 -8.34 1.21 -6.12
C LEU A 116 -9.02 0.39 -5.03
N TRP A 117 -9.31 1.02 -3.91
CA TRP A 117 -10.08 0.43 -2.82
C TRP A 117 -11.35 1.25 -2.60
N ILE A 118 -12.51 0.64 -2.90
CA ILE A 118 -13.82 1.19 -2.62
C ILE A 118 -14.31 0.62 -1.29
N VAL A 119 -14.62 1.50 -0.34
CA VAL A 119 -15.21 1.19 0.96
C VAL A 119 -16.65 1.65 0.95
N GLU A 120 -17.58 0.73 1.17
CA GLU A 120 -19.02 1.00 1.26
C GLU A 120 -19.50 0.72 2.68
N THR A 121 -20.13 1.72 3.29
CA THR A 121 -20.77 1.59 4.61
C THR A 121 -22.20 1.08 4.47
N GLN A 122 -22.66 0.36 5.49
CA GLN A 122 -24.06 -0.09 5.58
C GLN A 122 -24.83 0.85 6.53
N ASP A 123 -25.62 0.30 7.45
CA ASP A 123 -26.45 1.04 8.41
C ASP A 123 -25.64 1.91 9.40
N ALA A 124 -24.32 1.75 9.45
CA ALA A 124 -23.41 2.51 10.29
C ALA A 124 -22.25 3.08 9.48
N GLY A 125 -21.89 4.34 9.76
CA GLY A 125 -20.74 5.00 9.16
C GLY A 125 -19.42 4.72 9.89
N LEU A 126 -18.34 5.32 9.38
CA LEU A 126 -16.98 5.23 9.90
C LEU A 126 -16.53 6.57 10.47
N ASN A 127 -15.95 6.55 11.67
CA ASN A 127 -15.40 7.72 12.34
C ASN A 127 -14.35 8.41 11.47
N GLU A 128 -14.11 9.71 11.66
CA GLU A 128 -13.12 10.51 10.91
C GLU A 128 -11.77 9.81 10.72
N PHE A 129 -11.31 9.11 11.75
CA PHE A 129 -10.20 8.17 11.66
C PHE A 129 -10.70 6.74 11.86
N TYR A 130 -10.52 5.94 10.82
CA TYR A 130 -10.75 4.51 10.81
C TYR A 130 -9.54 3.87 10.12
N GLY A 131 -8.47 3.69 10.88
CA GLY A 131 -7.17 3.24 10.39
C GLY A 131 -7.13 1.72 10.22
N VAL A 132 -7.06 1.26 8.98
CA VAL A 132 -6.97 -0.16 8.62
C VAL A 132 -5.57 -0.50 8.15
N GLN A 133 -5.01 -1.60 8.66
CA GLN A 133 -3.70 -2.06 8.23
C GLN A 133 -3.79 -2.86 6.93
N GLN A 134 -3.05 -2.42 5.91
CA GLN A 134 -2.86 -3.12 4.65
C GLN A 134 -1.50 -3.80 4.64
N CYS A 135 -1.47 -5.12 4.40
CA CYS A 135 -0.28 -5.95 4.56
C CYS A 135 0.34 -6.31 3.21
N PHE A 136 1.55 -5.78 2.96
CA PHE A 136 2.35 -6.08 1.77
C PHE A 136 3.51 -7.02 2.12
N ARG A 137 3.42 -8.26 1.64
CA ARG A 137 4.29 -9.37 2.04
C ARG A 137 5.48 -9.51 1.12
N LEU A 138 6.67 -9.46 1.71
CA LEU A 138 7.95 -9.58 1.03
C LEU A 138 8.83 -10.69 1.68
N GLY A 139 8.19 -11.78 2.10
CA GLY A 139 8.83 -12.92 2.76
C GLY A 139 9.87 -13.64 1.90
N GLY A 140 11.03 -13.94 2.48
CA GLY A 140 12.08 -14.75 1.87
C GLY A 140 12.00 -16.25 2.19
N LEU A 141 13.13 -16.93 1.98
CA LEU A 141 13.30 -18.37 2.16
C LEU A 141 13.29 -18.79 3.63
N SER A 142 13.70 -17.90 4.54
CA SER A 142 13.69 -18.09 6.00
C SER A 142 12.27 -18.08 6.58
N ASN A 143 11.27 -17.61 5.84
CA ASN A 143 9.90 -17.52 6.35
C ASN A 143 9.20 -18.89 6.39
N GLU A 144 8.11 -18.98 7.16
CA GLU A 144 7.34 -20.22 7.29
C GLU A 144 6.82 -20.72 5.93
N ALA A 145 6.91 -22.03 5.69
CA ALA A 145 6.63 -22.62 4.37
C ALA A 145 5.23 -22.30 3.82
N TRP A 146 4.21 -22.18 4.69
CA TRP A 146 2.86 -21.81 4.27
C TRP A 146 2.75 -20.35 3.84
N ARG A 147 3.57 -19.44 4.40
CA ARG A 147 3.61 -18.02 3.96
C ARG A 147 4.25 -17.90 2.60
N ARG A 148 5.28 -18.71 2.35
CA ARG A 148 5.96 -18.78 1.04
C ARG A 148 5.02 -19.13 -0.10
N GLN A 149 3.94 -19.88 0.15
CA GLN A 149 2.91 -20.19 -0.86
C GLN A 149 2.28 -18.93 -1.48
N PHE A 150 2.20 -17.82 -0.72
CA PHE A 150 1.55 -16.59 -1.16
C PHE A 150 2.54 -15.46 -1.47
N ALA A 151 3.71 -15.47 -0.84
CA ALA A 151 4.78 -14.51 -1.08
C ALA A 151 6.15 -15.18 -0.85
N GLU A 152 7.00 -15.17 -1.87
CA GLU A 152 8.38 -15.65 -1.82
C GLU A 152 9.24 -14.69 -2.65
N THR A 153 9.89 -13.74 -1.99
CA THR A 153 10.67 -12.64 -2.58
C THR A 153 12.05 -12.56 -1.93
N PRO A 154 12.93 -13.55 -2.16
CA PRO A 154 14.26 -13.56 -1.57
C PRO A 154 15.06 -12.29 -1.88
N ALA A 155 14.84 -11.66 -3.05
CA ALA A 155 15.54 -10.43 -3.43
C ALA A 155 15.23 -9.23 -2.50
N PHE A 156 14.10 -9.25 -1.80
CA PHE A 156 13.65 -8.18 -0.91
C PHE A 156 13.48 -8.63 0.54
N SER A 157 13.98 -9.82 0.90
CA SER A 157 13.81 -10.32 2.27
C SER A 157 14.90 -9.80 3.18
N GLU A 158 14.51 -8.99 4.17
CA GLU A 158 15.44 -8.52 5.21
C GLU A 158 15.81 -9.64 6.17
N TYR A 159 14.89 -10.59 6.40
CA TYR A 159 15.17 -11.69 7.30
C TYR A 159 16.20 -12.66 6.71
N ASP A 160 16.11 -12.99 5.42
CA ASP A 160 17.16 -13.78 4.75
C ASP A 160 18.52 -13.07 4.82
N LEU A 161 18.54 -11.75 4.57
CA LEU A 161 19.74 -10.93 4.65
C LEU A 161 20.35 -10.93 6.06
N TRP A 162 19.52 -10.76 7.09
CA TRP A 162 19.98 -10.73 8.47
C TRP A 162 20.44 -12.07 8.99
N ASP A 163 19.82 -13.18 8.55
CA ASP A 163 20.26 -14.53 8.87
C ASP A 163 21.68 -14.78 8.33
N ILE A 164 21.97 -14.30 7.11
CA ILE A 164 23.33 -14.35 6.52
C ILE A 164 24.30 -13.51 7.35
N ALA A 165 23.94 -12.25 7.66
CA ALA A 165 24.80 -11.37 8.44
C ALA A 165 25.10 -11.92 9.85
N GLU A 166 24.11 -12.53 10.51
CA GLU A 166 24.28 -13.17 11.83
C GLU A 166 25.21 -14.37 11.76
N LYS A 167 25.06 -15.22 10.73
CA LYS A 167 25.94 -16.37 10.49
C LYS A 167 27.38 -15.95 10.24
N ASP A 168 27.56 -14.91 9.44
CA ASP A 168 28.88 -14.42 9.02
C ASP A 168 29.49 -13.43 10.04
N LYS A 169 28.72 -13.10 11.10
CA LYS A 169 29.07 -12.14 12.16
C LYS A 169 29.41 -10.74 11.62
N THR A 170 28.64 -10.29 10.63
CA THR A 170 28.73 -8.95 10.05
C THR A 170 27.58 -8.07 10.53
N ASP A 171 27.69 -6.76 10.31
CA ASP A 171 26.62 -5.82 10.63
C ASP A 171 25.39 -6.06 9.74
N LYS A 172 24.21 -5.93 10.34
CA LYS A 172 22.93 -5.98 9.62
C LYS A 172 22.74 -4.69 8.84
N THR A 173 22.13 -4.81 7.67
CA THR A 173 21.72 -3.67 6.84
C THR A 173 20.24 -3.76 6.53
N SER A 174 19.59 -2.61 6.35
CA SER A 174 18.17 -2.53 6.03
C SER A 174 17.99 -2.42 4.53
N LEU A 175 17.01 -3.13 4.00
CA LEU A 175 16.54 -2.97 2.62
C LEU A 175 15.36 -2.00 2.55
N THR A 176 14.75 -1.67 3.69
CA THR A 176 13.53 -0.85 3.77
C THR A 176 13.85 0.63 3.90
N TYR A 177 13.25 1.45 3.04
CA TYR A 177 13.41 2.89 2.98
C TYR A 177 12.08 3.63 3.11
N VAL A 178 12.13 4.80 3.75
CA VAL A 178 11.03 5.76 3.88
C VAL A 178 11.51 7.16 3.51
N LEU A 179 10.60 8.05 3.13
CA LEU A 179 10.93 9.43 2.79
C LEU A 179 10.87 10.33 4.04
N ARG A 180 11.96 11.05 4.34
CA ARG A 180 12.07 12.00 5.44
C ARG A 180 12.78 13.26 4.96
N SER A 181 12.15 14.41 5.16
CA SER A 181 12.68 15.70 4.71
C SER A 181 13.11 15.70 3.22
N GLY A 182 12.34 15.00 2.37
CA GLY A 182 12.59 14.86 0.94
C GLY A 182 13.69 13.87 0.56
N THR A 183 14.26 13.12 1.50
CA THR A 183 15.35 12.18 1.28
C THR A 183 14.96 10.75 1.67
N TRP A 184 15.44 9.76 0.94
CA TRP A 184 15.29 8.36 1.30
C TRP A 184 16.19 7.99 2.48
N GLU A 185 15.58 7.58 3.59
CA GLU A 185 16.28 7.12 4.78
C GLU A 185 15.94 5.65 5.04
N PRO A 186 16.95 4.80 5.32
CA PRO A 186 16.71 3.41 5.67
C PRO A 186 16.08 3.33 7.07
N LEU A 187 15.16 2.38 7.25
CA LEU A 187 14.74 1.97 8.58
C LEU A 187 15.90 1.28 9.32
N PRO A 188 15.97 1.32 10.66
CA PRO A 188 17.04 0.65 11.41
C PRO A 188 16.98 -0.87 11.21
N ALA A 189 18.11 -1.52 10.96
CA ALA A 189 18.17 -2.97 10.70
C ALA A 189 18.03 -3.81 11.99
N VAL A 190 16.80 -3.91 12.50
CA VAL A 190 16.46 -4.51 13.80
C VAL A 190 15.29 -5.50 13.65
N ARG A 191 15.25 -6.54 14.48
CA ARG A 191 14.21 -7.61 14.39
C ARG A 191 12.87 -7.14 14.93
N GLU A 192 12.87 -6.13 15.80
CA GLU A 192 11.67 -5.52 16.32
C GLU A 192 10.90 -4.81 15.20
N THR A 193 9.57 -4.94 15.24
CA THR A 193 8.68 -4.17 14.39
C THR A 193 8.88 -2.68 14.66
N VAL A 194 9.14 -1.91 13.60
CA VAL A 194 9.27 -0.45 13.68
C VAL A 194 8.26 0.23 12.77
N GLY A 195 7.96 1.49 13.05
CA GLY A 195 7.10 2.27 12.20
C GLY A 195 7.34 3.76 12.31
N ALA A 196 6.65 4.51 11.45
CA ALA A 196 6.70 5.96 11.44
C ALA A 196 5.33 6.54 11.11
N ARG A 197 5.05 7.70 11.71
CA ARG A 197 3.86 8.50 11.44
C ARG A 197 4.07 9.32 10.17
N THR A 198 3.09 9.32 9.27
CA THR A 198 2.98 10.34 8.23
C THR A 198 2.41 11.64 8.86
N PRO A 199 2.28 12.75 8.13
CA PRO A 199 1.61 13.94 8.65
C PRO A 199 0.17 13.65 9.14
N LEU A 200 -0.53 12.73 8.47
CA LEU A 200 -1.86 12.29 8.87
C LEU A 200 -1.83 11.47 10.18
N GLY A 201 -0.84 10.59 10.34
CA GLY A 201 -0.63 9.84 11.58
C GLY A 201 -0.30 10.77 12.75
N VAL A 202 0.59 11.75 12.54
CA VAL A 202 0.89 12.78 13.55
C VAL A 202 -0.37 13.51 13.99
N LYS A 203 -1.20 13.97 13.03
CA LYS A 203 -2.48 14.64 13.33
C LYS A 203 -3.36 13.78 14.25
N TYR A 204 -3.66 12.54 13.87
CA TYR A 204 -4.61 11.72 14.62
C TYR A 204 -4.04 11.16 15.92
N ASP A 205 -2.76 10.79 15.97
CA ASP A 205 -2.15 10.35 17.21
C ASP A 205 -2.02 11.50 18.21
N THR A 206 -1.83 12.75 17.74
CA THR A 206 -1.84 13.93 18.63
C THR A 206 -3.21 14.07 19.29
N LEU A 207 -4.30 13.90 18.52
CA LEU A 207 -5.67 13.94 19.07
C LEU A 207 -5.91 12.78 20.05
N ARG A 208 -5.51 11.56 19.68
CA ARG A 208 -5.67 10.36 20.52
C ARG A 208 -4.86 10.42 21.81
N ALA A 209 -3.69 11.08 21.78
CA ALA A 209 -2.79 11.23 22.90
C ALA A 209 -3.02 12.51 23.72
N ASN A 210 -4.12 13.24 23.47
CA ASN A 210 -4.40 14.54 24.10
C ASN A 210 -3.22 15.54 24.00
N GLY A 211 -2.53 15.53 22.86
CA GLY A 211 -1.37 16.38 22.59
C GLY A 211 -0.01 15.77 22.91
N ASP A 212 0.06 14.69 23.70
CA ASP A 212 1.33 14.11 24.15
C ASP A 212 1.69 12.82 23.39
N LEU A 213 2.33 12.98 22.24
CA LEU A 213 2.82 11.84 21.44
C LEU A 213 3.84 10.95 22.17
N THR A 214 4.46 11.41 23.27
CA THR A 214 5.40 10.56 24.02
C THR A 214 4.69 9.44 24.79
N SER A 215 3.38 9.57 25.01
CA SER A 215 2.53 8.52 25.57
C SER A 215 2.17 7.41 24.55
N MET A 216 2.42 7.64 23.25
CA MET A 216 2.13 6.71 22.16
C MET A 216 3.42 6.24 21.47
N LEU A 217 4.20 5.42 22.17
CA LEU A 217 5.48 4.92 21.66
C LEU A 217 5.34 3.83 20.60
N ASN A 218 4.16 3.21 20.49
CA ASN A 218 3.90 2.09 19.59
C ASN A 218 2.57 2.25 18.86
N VAL A 219 2.41 1.57 17.73
CA VAL A 219 1.15 1.57 16.96
C VAL A 219 0.78 0.18 16.46
N GLY A 220 -0.53 -0.04 16.39
CA GLY A 220 -1.11 -1.17 15.70
C GLY A 220 -0.94 -2.51 16.42
N PRO A 221 -1.42 -3.59 15.79
CA PRO A 221 -1.52 -4.93 16.37
C PRO A 221 -0.16 -5.60 16.61
N TYR A 222 0.87 -5.15 15.90
CA TYR A 222 2.22 -5.67 16.01
C TYR A 222 3.14 -4.81 16.89
N ASP A 223 2.56 -3.88 17.64
CA ASP A 223 3.26 -3.01 18.60
C ASP A 223 4.47 -2.30 17.98
N ALA A 224 4.30 -1.78 16.76
CA ALA A 224 5.42 -1.22 16.00
C ALA A 224 5.99 -0.01 16.72
N ARG A 225 7.28 -0.05 17.09
CA ARG A 225 7.94 1.06 17.78
C ARG A 225 8.03 2.28 16.87
N MET A 226 7.47 3.39 17.31
CA MET A 226 7.45 4.64 16.55
C MET A 226 8.84 5.29 16.53
N LEU A 227 9.35 5.44 15.32
CA LEU A 227 10.49 6.28 14.99
C LEU A 227 10.00 7.72 14.76
N SER A 228 10.93 8.60 14.37
CA SER A 228 10.60 9.95 13.94
C SER A 228 9.52 9.93 12.84
N PRO A 229 8.73 11.01 12.65
CA PRO A 229 7.77 11.12 11.55
C PRO A 229 8.40 11.15 10.15
N VAL A 230 7.66 10.66 9.16
CA VAL A 230 8.02 10.62 7.72
C VAL A 230 7.14 11.57 6.91
N ASP A 231 7.55 11.89 5.70
CA ASP A 231 6.87 12.88 4.86
C ASP A 231 5.57 12.36 4.24
N SER A 232 5.49 11.05 4.01
CA SER A 232 4.38 10.43 3.29
C SER A 232 4.24 8.94 3.59
N GLY A 233 3.19 8.33 3.03
CA GLY A 233 2.88 6.91 3.19
C GLY A 233 3.64 5.95 2.29
N ILE A 234 4.59 6.42 1.48
CA ILE A 234 5.38 5.52 0.64
C ILE A 234 6.45 4.83 1.48
N ILE A 235 6.49 3.51 1.40
CA ILE A 235 7.51 2.66 2.01
C ILE A 235 7.93 1.63 0.97
N THR A 236 9.24 1.40 0.85
CA THR A 236 9.78 0.54 -0.19
C THR A 236 10.92 -0.32 0.32
N ARG A 237 11.12 -1.46 -0.33
CA ARG A 237 12.38 -2.19 -0.31
C ARG A 237 13.15 -2.01 -1.60
N VAL A 238 14.45 -2.16 -1.48
CA VAL A 238 15.37 -2.32 -2.62
C VAL A 238 16.09 -3.65 -2.50
N ASN A 239 16.49 -4.26 -3.61
CA ASN A 239 17.39 -5.41 -3.55
C ASN A 239 18.79 -4.97 -3.10
N LEU A 240 19.66 -5.94 -2.79
CA LEU A 240 21.02 -5.67 -2.33
C LEU A 240 21.84 -4.83 -3.31
N GLU A 241 21.67 -5.06 -4.60
CA GLU A 241 22.35 -4.32 -5.67
C GLU A 241 21.75 -2.93 -5.90
N LYS A 242 20.61 -2.61 -5.29
CA LYS A 242 19.85 -1.36 -5.44
C LYS A 242 19.45 -1.07 -6.89
N THR A 243 19.16 -2.13 -7.63
CA THR A 243 18.72 -2.10 -9.03
C THR A 243 17.25 -2.46 -9.20
N TRP A 244 16.58 -2.91 -8.14
CA TRP A 244 15.17 -3.24 -8.15
C TRP A 244 14.45 -2.58 -6.98
N ILE A 245 13.26 -2.08 -7.26
CA ILE A 245 12.37 -1.44 -6.29
C ILE A 245 11.16 -2.33 -6.06
N CYS A 246 10.74 -2.44 -4.81
CA CYS A 246 9.46 -3.05 -4.45
C CYS A 246 8.82 -2.34 -3.26
N GLY A 247 7.79 -1.53 -3.50
CA GLY A 247 7.21 -0.68 -2.48
C GLY A 247 5.70 -0.54 -2.60
N ILE A 248 5.10 0.09 -1.61
CA ILE A 248 3.66 0.32 -1.58
C ILE A 248 3.35 1.74 -1.13
N TYR A 249 2.32 2.30 -1.73
CA TYR A 249 1.70 3.55 -1.34
C TYR A 249 0.18 3.39 -1.36
N TRP A 250 -0.47 3.98 -0.36
CA TRP A 250 -1.90 4.24 -0.35
C TRP A 250 -2.13 5.70 0.01
N GLU A 251 -3.08 6.35 -0.64
CA GLU A 251 -3.62 7.61 -0.14
C GLU A 251 -4.17 7.45 1.27
N GLY A 252 -4.16 8.54 2.05
CA GLY A 252 -4.67 8.49 3.42
C GLY A 252 -3.86 7.57 4.35
N THR A 253 -2.66 7.10 3.94
CA THR A 253 -1.76 6.37 4.84
C THR A 253 -1.36 7.27 6.01
N SER A 254 -1.74 6.85 7.21
CA SER A 254 -1.42 7.49 8.48
C SER A 254 -0.09 7.01 9.05
N HIS A 255 0.24 5.74 8.85
CA HIS A 255 1.46 5.13 9.37
C HIS A 255 2.04 4.15 8.35
N VAL A 256 3.36 4.04 8.34
CA VAL A 256 4.06 2.95 7.67
C VAL A 256 4.81 2.13 8.71
N THR A 257 4.83 0.82 8.55
CA THR A 257 5.50 -0.10 9.48
C THR A 257 6.22 -1.20 8.73
N GLY A 258 7.28 -1.76 9.32
CA GLY A 258 8.12 -2.80 8.73
C GLY A 258 8.64 -3.78 9.77
N HIS A 259 9.35 -4.81 9.30
CA HIS A 259 9.93 -5.91 10.10
C HIS A 259 8.90 -6.75 10.85
N HIS A 260 7.70 -6.87 10.29
CA HIS A 260 6.68 -7.78 10.82
C HIS A 260 7.10 -9.25 10.64
N PRO A 261 6.53 -10.21 11.40
CA PRO A 261 6.97 -11.62 11.38
C PRO A 261 6.95 -12.30 10.00
N ALA A 262 6.11 -11.83 9.07
CA ALA A 262 6.04 -12.31 7.70
C ALA A 262 6.92 -11.49 6.73
N ASP A 263 7.89 -10.74 7.27
CA ASP A 263 8.83 -9.87 6.58
C ASP A 263 8.11 -8.86 5.66
N CYS A 264 7.10 -8.19 6.24
CA CYS A 264 6.15 -7.35 5.49
C CYS A 264 6.41 -5.86 5.69
N LEU A 265 5.97 -5.07 4.70
CA LEU A 265 5.71 -3.64 4.83
C LEU A 265 4.20 -3.44 5.02
N HIS A 266 3.78 -2.61 5.97
CA HIS A 266 2.36 -2.26 6.10
C HIS A 266 2.13 -0.77 6.02
N SER A 267 0.97 -0.42 5.45
CA SER A 267 0.37 0.92 5.50
C SER A 267 -0.86 0.87 6.40
N ILE A 268 -0.96 1.75 7.40
CA ILE A 268 -2.21 1.97 8.12
C ILE A 268 -2.96 3.08 7.39
N VAL A 269 -3.97 2.71 6.62
CA VAL A 269 -4.74 3.59 5.74
C VAL A 269 -5.99 4.09 6.46
N ASN A 270 -6.20 5.41 6.48
CA ASN A 270 -7.44 5.96 7.00
C ASN A 270 -8.57 5.81 5.98
N ILE A 271 -9.51 4.90 6.25
CA ILE A 271 -10.74 4.75 5.45
C ILE A 271 -11.94 5.50 6.05
N GLY A 272 -11.72 6.17 7.19
CA GLY A 272 -12.74 6.78 8.02
C GLY A 272 -13.34 8.07 7.47
N GLY A 273 -14.34 8.64 8.13
CA GLY A 273 -15.03 9.84 7.65
C GLY A 273 -16.00 9.51 6.53
N VAL A 274 -16.76 8.43 6.67
CA VAL A 274 -17.77 7.99 5.72
C VAL A 274 -19.09 7.83 6.48
N PRO A 275 -20.18 8.55 6.14
CA PRO A 275 -21.47 8.38 6.82
C PRO A 275 -22.08 7.00 6.48
N ALA A 276 -23.21 6.66 7.09
CA ALA A 276 -23.96 5.44 6.73
C ALA A 276 -24.43 5.50 5.26
N HIS A 277 -24.50 4.33 4.61
CA HIS A 277 -24.93 4.15 3.22
C HIS A 277 -24.17 4.99 2.17
N ALA A 278 -22.88 5.25 2.41
CA ALA A 278 -22.03 6.01 1.50
C ALA A 278 -20.81 5.20 1.09
N LYS A 279 -20.09 5.71 0.09
CA LYS A 279 -18.87 5.11 -0.42
C LYS A 279 -17.70 6.08 -0.35
N ARG A 280 -16.50 5.54 -0.21
CA ARG A 280 -15.25 6.25 -0.45
C ARG A 280 -14.35 5.41 -1.33
N ALA A 281 -13.65 6.05 -2.26
CA ALA A 281 -12.57 5.42 -3.01
C ALA A 281 -11.22 5.93 -2.49
N ILE A 282 -10.22 5.05 -2.49
CA ILE A 282 -8.85 5.34 -2.07
C ILE A 282 -7.95 4.73 -3.14
N ARG A 283 -7.06 5.51 -3.77
CA ARG A 283 -6.09 4.95 -4.70
C ARG A 283 -4.81 4.55 -3.98
N GLY A 284 -4.13 3.60 -4.57
CA GLY A 284 -2.85 3.11 -4.13
C GLY A 284 -2.06 2.57 -5.29
N LYS A 285 -0.80 2.25 -5.03
CA LYS A 285 0.08 1.61 -5.99
C LYS A 285 1.07 0.72 -5.28
N ILE A 286 1.25 -0.48 -5.82
CA ILE A 286 2.44 -1.28 -5.55
C ILE A 286 3.43 -0.95 -6.65
N TYR A 287 4.62 -0.51 -6.29
CA TYR A 287 5.71 -0.29 -7.22
C TYR A 287 6.55 -1.56 -7.30
N TRP A 288 6.84 -2.05 -8.51
CA TRP A 288 7.73 -3.18 -8.72
C TRP A 288 8.41 -3.13 -10.08
N PHE A 289 9.60 -2.55 -10.14
CA PHE A 289 10.34 -2.32 -11.38
C PHE A 289 11.86 -2.26 -11.17
N GLU A 290 12.60 -2.42 -12.27
CA GLU A 290 14.05 -2.23 -12.29
C GLU A 290 14.37 -0.73 -12.26
N GLY A 291 15.04 -0.29 -11.21
CA GLY A 291 15.39 1.11 -11.04
C GLY A 291 15.97 1.45 -9.68
N THR A 292 16.10 2.75 -9.44
CA THR A 292 16.66 3.34 -8.23
C THR A 292 15.60 4.04 -7.38
N LEU A 293 15.96 4.36 -6.14
CA LEU A 293 15.10 5.14 -5.24
C LEU A 293 14.74 6.53 -5.81
N ASP A 294 15.66 7.16 -6.55
CA ASP A 294 15.39 8.45 -7.20
C ASP A 294 14.36 8.32 -8.32
N GLN A 295 14.43 7.23 -9.09
CA GLN A 295 13.43 6.93 -10.11
C GLN A 295 12.07 6.64 -9.47
N LEU A 296 12.02 5.88 -8.36
CA LEU A 296 10.78 5.70 -7.58
C LEU A 296 10.20 7.03 -7.12
N LEU A 297 11.04 7.92 -6.59
CA LEU A 297 10.59 9.23 -6.13
C LEU A 297 9.99 10.05 -7.28
N ALA A 298 10.63 10.05 -8.44
CA ALA A 298 10.16 10.76 -9.63
C ALA A 298 8.83 10.21 -10.14
N VAL A 299 8.70 8.88 -10.25
CA VAL A 299 7.45 8.21 -10.66
C VAL A 299 6.32 8.54 -9.68
N TRP A 300 6.53 8.29 -8.39
CA TRP A 300 5.52 8.55 -7.35
C TRP A 300 5.10 10.02 -7.31
N GLN A 301 6.04 10.97 -7.43
CA GLN A 301 5.72 12.40 -7.46
C GLN A 301 4.94 12.80 -8.71
N GLY A 302 5.28 12.24 -9.88
CA GLY A 302 4.54 12.47 -11.13
C GLY A 302 3.10 11.96 -11.06
N GLU A 303 2.88 10.83 -10.40
CA GLU A 303 1.56 10.23 -10.20
C GLU A 303 0.76 10.87 -9.07
N ARG A 304 1.42 11.51 -8.10
CA ARG A 304 0.77 12.07 -6.90
C ARG A 304 -0.35 13.05 -7.23
N GLY A 305 -0.26 13.79 -8.34
CA GLY A 305 -1.35 14.66 -8.81
C GLY A 305 -2.62 13.90 -9.23
N SER A 306 -2.46 12.67 -9.73
CA SER A 306 -3.56 11.76 -10.08
C SER A 306 -4.00 10.85 -8.94
N LEU A 307 -3.15 10.64 -7.93
CA LEU A 307 -3.52 9.91 -6.72
C LEU A 307 -4.26 10.85 -5.75
N GLN A 308 -3.83 12.09 -5.54
CA GLN A 308 -4.48 12.98 -4.55
C GLN A 308 -5.77 13.68 -5.03
N SER A 309 -6.26 13.38 -6.23
CA SER A 309 -7.46 13.98 -6.83
C SER A 309 -8.71 13.23 -6.42
#